data_AF-A0A1C6JI84-F1
#
_entry.id   AF-A0A1C6JI84-F1
#
_cell.length_a   1.000
_cell.length_b   1.000
_cell.length_c   1.000
_cell.angle_alpha   90.00
_cell.angle_beta   90.00
_cell.angle_gamma   90.00
#
_symmetry.space_group_name_H-M   'P 1'
#
loop_
_entity.id
_entity.type
_entity.pdbx_description
1 polymer ?
#
loop_
_entity_poly.entity_id
_entity_poly.type
_entity_poly.pdbx_seq_one_letter_code
_entity_poly.pdbx_strand_id
1 'polypeptide(L)'
;MLVNTSSLFRKMLVTPRLNLKCDDVKIRLCYVSNDSGNGWMIENFNNDGKTEWFKGKMTKEVVKMITEKYNEINITWSRSW
;
A
#
# COMPACT_ATOMS: atom_id res chain seq x y z
N MET A 1 -14.20 2.38 -2.45
CA MET A 1 -14.37 3.28 -1.30
C MET A 1 -13.22 4.25 -1.34
N LEU A 2 -13.49 5.53 -1.59
CA LEU A 2 -12.46 6.56 -1.59
C LEU A 2 -11.96 6.72 -0.16
N VAL A 3 -10.64 6.66 0.04
CA VAL A 3 -10.03 6.73 1.37
C VAL A 3 -9.10 7.92 1.46
N ASN A 4 -9.23 8.68 2.53
CA ASN A 4 -8.25 9.70 2.91
C ASN A 4 -7.03 9.04 3.60
N THR A 5 -5.96 9.81 3.78
CA THR A 5 -4.69 9.36 4.39
C THR A 5 -4.88 8.64 5.72
N SER A 6 -5.75 9.16 6.59
CA SER A 6 -6.00 8.58 7.93
C SER A 6 -6.70 7.22 7.83
N SER A 7 -7.73 7.12 6.99
CA SER A 7 -8.45 5.87 6.75
C SER A 7 -7.56 4.81 6.11
N LEU A 8 -6.72 5.19 5.13
CA LEU A 8 -5.77 4.29 4.50
C LEU A 8 -4.74 3.76 5.51
N PHE A 9 -4.17 4.64 6.33
CA PHE A 9 -3.22 4.25 7.39
C PHE A 9 -3.83 3.25 8.36
N ARG A 10 -5.01 3.54 8.92
CA ARG A 10 -5.70 2.64 9.85
C ARG A 10 -5.98 1.29 9.21
N LYS A 11 -6.40 1.27 7.94
CA LYS A 11 -6.68 0.03 7.22
C LYS A 11 -5.43 -0.80 6.98
N MET A 12 -4.31 -0.18 6.60
CA MET A 12 -3.03 -0.86 6.37
C MET A 12 -2.41 -1.42 7.66
N LEU A 13 -2.70 -0.85 8.85
CA LEU A 13 -2.23 -1.40 10.12
C LEU A 13 -2.81 -2.79 10.44
N VAL A 14 -4.03 -3.06 10.01
CA VAL A 14 -4.76 -4.30 10.34
C VAL A 14 -4.99 -5.22 9.14
N THR A 15 -4.63 -4.76 7.94
CA THR A 15 -4.83 -5.51 6.70
C THR A 15 -3.49 -5.60 5.96
N PRO A 16 -2.77 -6.73 6.06
CA PRO A 16 -1.45 -6.85 5.45
C PRO A 16 -1.51 -7.10 3.94
N ARG A 17 -2.68 -7.39 3.36
CA ARG A 17 -2.85 -7.54 1.90
C ARG A 17 -4.01 -6.69 1.40
N LEU A 18 -3.70 -5.76 0.50
CA LEU A 18 -4.69 -4.84 -0.05
C LEU A 18 -4.45 -4.59 -1.54
N ASN A 19 -5.53 -4.37 -2.30
CA ASN A 19 -5.45 -3.83 -3.65
C ASN A 19 -6.06 -2.43 -3.64
N LEU A 20 -5.34 -1.47 -4.20
CA LEU A 20 -5.81 -0.10 -4.38
C LEU A 20 -5.97 0.20 -5.87
N LYS A 21 -6.96 1.03 -6.21
CA LYS A 21 -7.01 1.77 -7.47
C LYS A 21 -6.67 3.21 -7.13
N CYS A 22 -5.57 3.71 -7.68
CA CYS A 22 -4.99 5.02 -7.40
C CYS A 22 -5.01 5.85 -8.69
N ASP A 23 -5.86 6.86 -8.78
CA ASP A 23 -6.24 7.63 -9.98
C ASP A 23 -6.77 6.72 -11.11
N ASP A 24 -5.91 5.94 -11.77
CA ASP A 24 -6.29 4.81 -12.64
C ASP A 24 -5.31 3.61 -12.58
N VAL A 25 -4.31 3.69 -11.71
CA VAL A 25 -3.29 2.67 -11.52
C VAL A 25 -3.77 1.67 -10.48
N LYS A 26 -3.77 0.38 -10.84
CA LYS A 26 -3.99 -0.70 -9.87
C LYS A 26 -2.68 -1.03 -9.19
N ILE A 27 -2.62 -0.90 -7.87
CA ILE A 27 -1.47 -1.29 -7.05
C ILE A 27 -1.85 -2.38 -6.06
N ARG A 28 -0.92 -3.30 -5.81
CA ARG A 28 -1.07 -4.37 -4.82
C ARG A 28 -0.08 -4.17 -3.70
N LEU A 29 -0.59 -4.20 -2.48
CA LEU A 29 0.15 -4.02 -1.24
C LEU A 29 0.20 -5.34 -0.48
N CYS A 30 1.40 -5.73 -0.04
CA CYS A 30 1.60 -6.88 0.83
C CYS A 30 2.64 -6.54 1.91
N TYR A 31 2.28 -6.68 3.18
CA TYR A 31 3.24 -6.60 4.27
C TYR A 31 3.94 -7.96 4.43
N VAL A 32 5.27 -7.93 4.43
CA VAL A 32 6.13 -9.10 4.59
C VAL A 32 6.96 -8.92 5.86
N SER A 33 7.07 -9.99 6.63
CA SER A 33 7.96 -10.10 7.79
C SER A 33 8.63 -11.47 7.73
N ASN A 34 9.94 -11.49 7.48
CA ASN A 34 10.75 -12.71 7.39
C ASN A 34 12.14 -12.46 7.99
N ASP A 35 13.04 -13.45 7.94
CA ASP A 35 14.40 -13.36 8.47
C ASP A 35 15.25 -12.28 7.80
N SER A 36 14.91 -11.92 6.56
CA SER A 36 15.56 -10.82 5.85
C SER A 36 15.07 -9.45 6.33
N GLY A 37 13.93 -9.37 7.03
CA GLY A 37 13.39 -8.16 7.64
C GLY A 37 11.89 -7.98 7.38
N ASN A 38 11.39 -6.81 7.78
CA ASN A 38 9.98 -6.45 7.66
C ASN A 38 9.77 -5.24 6.75
N GLY A 39 8.65 -5.19 6.04
CA GLY A 39 8.28 -4.04 5.21
C GLY A 39 7.14 -4.31 4.23
N TRP A 40 6.77 -3.26 3.49
CA TRP A 40 5.72 -3.33 2.47
C TRP A 40 6.31 -3.64 1.10
N MET A 41 5.80 -4.67 0.44
CA MET A 41 5.96 -4.86 -0.99
C MET A 41 4.80 -4.19 -1.71
N ILE A 42 5.12 -3.36 -2.70
CA ILE A 42 4.14 -2.65 -3.52
C ILE A 42 4.40 -3.00 -4.98
N GLU A 43 3.41 -3.63 -5.59
CA GLU A 43 3.40 -3.91 -7.02
C GLU A 43 2.77 -2.74 -7.77
N ASN A 44 3.38 -2.38 -8.89
CA ASN A 44 2.92 -1.36 -9.82
C ASN A 44 2.86 0.07 -9.25
N PHE A 45 3.67 0.36 -8.21
CA PHE A 45 3.72 1.70 -7.61
C PHE A 45 4.12 2.80 -8.59
N ASN A 46 4.88 2.46 -9.63
CA ASN A 46 5.31 3.37 -10.69
C ASN A 46 4.58 3.16 -12.04
N ASN A 47 3.50 2.37 -12.06
CA ASN A 47 2.76 2.02 -13.27
C ASN A 47 3.61 1.28 -14.34
N ASP A 48 4.61 0.51 -13.91
CA ASP A 48 5.55 -0.23 -14.76
C ASP A 48 5.52 -1.75 -14.55
N GLY A 49 4.53 -2.25 -13.79
CA GLY A 49 4.39 -3.67 -13.44
C GLY A 49 5.44 -4.20 -12.47
N LYS A 50 6.34 -3.37 -11.94
CA LYS A 50 7.39 -3.83 -11.02
C LYS A 50 6.91 -3.93 -9.59
N THR A 51 7.53 -4.84 -8.85
CA THR A 51 7.39 -4.93 -7.39
C THR A 51 8.55 -4.24 -6.71
N GLU A 52 8.26 -3.31 -5.81
CA GLU A 52 9.25 -2.62 -4.99
C GLU A 52 9.07 -2.99 -3.51
N TRP A 53 10.17 -3.28 -2.82
CA TRP A 53 10.16 -3.60 -1.39
C TRP A 53 10.64 -2.41 -0.54
N PHE A 54 9.70 -1.80 0.19
CA PHE A 54 9.96 -0.74 1.15
C PHE A 54 10.32 -1.34 2.51
N LYS A 55 11.49 -1.95 2.58
CA LYS A 55 12.03 -2.60 3.78
C LYS A 55 12.31 -1.57 4.88
N GLY A 56 11.92 -1.89 6.13
CA GLY A 56 12.14 -1.06 7.31
C GLY A 56 11.28 0.22 7.38
N LYS A 57 10.51 0.55 6.33
CA LYS A 57 9.64 1.72 6.34
C LYS A 57 8.42 1.51 7.20
N MET A 58 8.07 2.53 7.98
CA MET A 58 6.82 2.53 8.76
C MET A 58 5.62 2.62 7.82
N THR A 59 4.50 2.00 8.20
CA THR A 59 3.24 2.09 7.42
C THR A 59 2.82 3.54 7.17
N LYS A 60 3.08 4.46 8.11
CA LYS A 60 2.79 5.89 7.94
C LYS A 60 3.59 6.52 6.79
N GLU A 61 4.86 6.12 6.62
CA GLU A 61 5.72 6.62 5.54
C GLU A 61 5.25 6.09 4.19
N VAL A 62 4.90 4.81 4.11
CA VAL A 62 4.35 4.20 2.89
C VAL A 62 3.04 4.87 2.48
N VAL A 63 2.13 5.10 3.45
CA VAL A 63 0.87 5.81 3.20
C VAL A 63 1.15 7.22 2.69
N LYS A 64 2.07 7.95 3.33
CA LYS A 64 2.48 9.29 2.89
C LYS A 64 2.95 9.29 1.43
N MET A 65 3.84 8.36 1.08
CA MET A 65 4.33 8.20 -0.30
C MET A 65 3.21 7.94 -1.31
N ILE A 66 2.23 7.10 -0.97
CA ILE A 66 1.08 6.83 -1.85
C ILE A 66 0.22 8.09 -2.00
N THR A 67 -0.09 8.79 -0.90
CA THR A 67 -0.99 9.96 -0.90
C THR A 67 -0.34 11.23 -1.45
N GLU A 68 0.99 11.31 -1.49
CA GLU A 68 1.71 12.40 -2.18
C GLU A 68 1.76 12.17 -3.69
N LYS A 69 1.69 10.92 -4.12
CA LYS A 69 1.78 10.54 -5.53
C LYS A 69 0.43 10.51 -6.25
N TYR A 70 -0.60 10.03 -5.57
CA TYR A 70 -1.92 9.79 -6.14
C TYR A 70 -2.97 10.61 -5.41
N ASN A 71 -3.89 11.21 -6.17
CA ASN A 71 -4.91 12.12 -5.62
C ASN A 71 -6.14 11.33 -5.15
N GLU A 72 -6.60 10.39 -5.98
CA GLU A 72 -7.75 9.55 -5.70
C GLU A 72 -7.30 8.14 -5.35
N ILE A 73 -7.56 7.70 -4.11
CA ILE A 73 -7.18 6.37 -3.66
C ILE A 73 -8.43 5.60 -3.26
N ASN A 74 -8.66 4.49 -3.94
CA ASN A 74 -9.77 3.59 -3.69
C ASN A 74 -9.28 2.22 -3.25
N ILE A 75 -9.77 1.74 -2.10
CA ILE A 75 -9.59 0.33 -1.74
C ILE A 75 -10.55 -0.49 -2.59
N THR A 76 -9.99 -1.40 -3.41
CA THR A 76 -10.76 -2.28 -4.29
C THR A 76 -10.87 -3.70 -3.74
N TRP A 77 -9.89 -4.11 -2.94
CA TRP A 77 -9.91 -5.38 -2.24
C TRP A 77 -9.05 -5.31 -0.99
N SER A 78 -9.46 -6.02 0.05
CA SER A 78 -8.68 -6.16 1.29
C SER A 78 -8.98 -7.50 1.93
N ARG A 79 -7.94 -8.20 2.41
CA ARG A 79 -8.10 -9.40 3.24
C ARG A 79 -7.35 -9.22 4.54
N SER A 80 -8.12 -9.12 5.61
CA SER A 80 -7.60 -9.28 6.97
C SER A 80 -7.30 -10.75 7.22
N TRP A 81 -6.40 -11.03 8.16
CA TRP A 81 -6.20 -12.40 8.66
C TRP A 81 -7.47 -12.91 9.33
#